data_AF-A0A7S4N6T7-F1
#
_entry.id   AF-A0A7S4N6T7-F1
#
_cell.length_a   1.000
_cell.length_b   1.000
_cell.length_c   1.000
_cell.angle_alpha   90.00
_cell.angle_beta   90.00
_cell.angle_gamma   90.00
#
_symmetry.space_group_name_H-M   'P 1'
#
loop_
_entity.id
_entity.type
_entity.pdbx_description
1 polymer ?
#
loop_
_entity_poly.entity_id
_entity_poly.type
_entity_poly.pdbx_seq_one_letter_code
_entity_poly.pdbx_strand_id
1 'polypeptide(L)'
;MPTLIRRPASKNSSVDPDGSTRGQRRGGGRVVLLLDLDCFYAQCESVRLGLDPALPVALLQWNSALAVNYPARAMGVKRGDSFEAIGEKSGGKCVALHLPVIP
;
A
#
# COMPACT_ATOMS: atom_id res chain seq x y z
N MET A 1 -24.47 7.42 -26.89
CA MET A 1 -23.33 7.68 -27.79
C MET A 1 -22.44 8.74 -27.13
N PRO A 2 -21.28 8.42 -26.54
CA PRO A 2 -20.40 9.44 -26.00
C PRO A 2 -19.50 9.99 -27.11
N THR A 3 -19.52 11.31 -27.28
CA THR A 3 -18.68 12.04 -28.24
C THR A 3 -17.21 12.03 -27.77
N LEU A 4 -16.33 11.40 -28.54
CA LEU A 4 -14.89 11.37 -28.30
C LEU A 4 -14.28 12.74 -28.65
N ILE A 5 -13.96 13.57 -27.65
CA ILE A 5 -13.18 14.79 -27.84
C ILE A 5 -11.74 14.38 -28.16
N ARG A 6 -11.35 14.46 -29.45
CA ARG A 6 -9.95 14.29 -29.86
C ARG A 6 -9.13 15.50 -29.42
N ARG A 7 -8.15 15.31 -28.54
CA ARG A 7 -7.11 16.30 -28.27
C ARG A 7 -6.29 16.56 -29.55
N PRO A 8 -5.96 17.82 -29.89
CA PRO A 8 -5.09 18.10 -31.02
C PRO A 8 -3.65 17.65 -30.74
N ALA A 9 -2.95 17.21 -31.79
CA ALA A 9 -1.57 16.77 -31.73
C ALA A 9 -0.64 17.92 -31.25
N SER A 10 0.23 17.62 -30.29
CA SER A 10 1.26 18.54 -29.81
C SER A 10 2.25 18.85 -30.93
N LYS A 11 2.28 20.12 -31.37
CA LYS A 11 3.27 20.65 -32.32
C LYS A 11 4.44 21.24 -31.56
N ASN A 12 5.32 20.39 -31.01
CA ASN A 12 6.62 20.87 -30.54
C ASN A 12 7.73 20.23 -31.38
N SER A 13 8.01 20.83 -32.54
CA SER A 13 9.30 20.65 -33.22
C SER A 13 10.12 21.92 -33.03
N SER A 14 10.95 21.94 -31.99
CA SER A 14 12.04 22.92 -31.89
C SER A 14 13.21 22.37 -32.73
N VAL A 15 13.56 23.08 -33.79
CA VAL A 15 14.75 22.81 -34.61
C VAL A 15 15.91 23.58 -33.98
N ASP A 16 17.00 22.88 -33.64
CA ASP A 16 18.21 23.52 -33.11
C ASP A 16 18.93 24.32 -34.21
N PRO A 17 19.58 25.46 -33.88
CA PRO A 17 20.13 26.39 -34.87
C PRO A 17 21.35 25.86 -35.67
N ASP A 18 21.89 24.68 -35.36
CA ASP A 18 23.06 24.09 -36.04
C ASP A 18 22.73 23.02 -37.09
N GLY A 19 21.45 22.69 -37.30
CA GLY A 19 21.03 21.70 -38.30
C GLY A 19 21.34 20.23 -37.97
N SER A 20 21.85 19.92 -36.78
CA SER A 20 22.10 18.55 -36.33
C SER A 20 20.83 17.91 -35.76
N THR A 21 20.25 16.94 -36.49
CA THR A 21 19.25 16.04 -35.90
C THR A 21 19.94 15.10 -34.93
N ARG A 22 19.94 15.43 -33.62
CA ARG A 22 20.13 14.42 -32.58
C ARG A 22 19.11 13.33 -32.85
N GLY A 23 19.58 12.11 -33.17
CA GLY A 23 18.76 10.93 -33.23
C GLY A 23 18.00 10.82 -31.92
N GLN A 24 16.73 11.25 -31.94
CA GLN A 24 15.81 11.13 -30.83
C GLN A 24 15.79 9.64 -30.50
N ARG A 25 16.39 9.23 -29.37
CA ARG A 25 16.05 7.94 -28.79
C ARG A 25 14.55 8.02 -28.58
N ARG A 26 13.78 7.36 -29.44
CA ARG A 26 12.33 7.19 -29.28
C ARG A 26 12.15 6.36 -28.02
N GLY A 27 12.25 7.02 -26.87
CA GLY A 27 11.75 6.48 -25.62
C GLY A 27 10.24 6.41 -25.82
N GLY A 28 9.76 5.27 -26.33
CA GLY A 28 8.34 4.95 -26.27
C GLY A 28 7.85 5.26 -24.85
N GLY A 29 6.67 5.87 -24.74
CA GLY A 29 6.13 6.30 -23.45
C GLY A 29 6.24 5.18 -22.43
N ARG A 30 7.01 5.40 -21.37
CA ARG A 30 7.16 4.43 -20.29
C ARG A 30 5.92 4.51 -19.41
N VAL A 31 5.32 3.37 -19.12
CA VAL A 31 4.28 3.23 -18.10
C VAL A 31 4.89 2.50 -16.92
N VAL A 32 4.75 3.06 -15.72
CA VAL A 32 5.29 2.49 -14.48
C VAL A 32 4.14 2.32 -13.48
N LEU A 33 4.06 1.15 -12.85
CA LEU A 33 3.08 0.82 -11.82
C LEU A 33 3.79 0.41 -10.54
N LEU A 34 3.27 0.87 -9.40
CA LEU A 34 3.65 0.42 -8.07
C LEU A 34 2.44 -0.29 -7.45
N LEU A 35 2.67 -1.51 -6.99
CA LEU A 35 1.68 -2.32 -6.28
C LEU A 35 2.16 -2.54 -4.86
N ASP A 36 1.34 -2.14 -3.90
CA ASP A 36 1.57 -2.35 -2.47
C ASP A 36 0.41 -3.18 -1.92
N LEU A 37 0.71 -4.07 -0.98
CA LEU A 37 -0.28 -4.96 -0.39
C LEU A 37 -0.79 -4.38 0.93
N ASP A 38 -2.11 -4.27 1.00
CA ASP A 38 -2.82 -3.74 2.15
C ASP A 38 -2.52 -4.50 3.43
N CYS A 39 -1.89 -3.84 4.40
CA CYS A 39 -1.62 -4.40 5.73
C CYS A 39 -0.96 -5.79 5.66
N PHE A 40 -0.03 -5.99 4.71
CA PHE A 40 0.48 -7.29 4.26
C PHE A 40 0.59 -8.40 5.33
N TYR A 41 1.37 -8.21 6.40
CA TYR A 41 1.54 -9.25 7.42
C TYR A 41 0.24 -9.64 8.14
N ALA A 42 -0.66 -8.69 8.38
CA ALA A 42 -1.97 -9.00 8.97
C ALA A 42 -2.86 -9.80 8.00
N GLN A 43 -2.77 -9.53 6.68
CA GLN A 43 -3.46 -10.35 5.68
C GLN A 43 -2.87 -11.76 5.58
N CYS A 44 -1.55 -11.91 5.60
CA CYS A 44 -0.90 -13.23 5.60
C CYS A 44 -1.42 -14.10 6.76
N GLU A 45 -1.48 -13.54 7.97
CA GLU A 45 -1.96 -14.27 9.13
C GLU A 45 -3.47 -14.52 9.10
N SER A 46 -4.25 -13.58 8.56
CA SER A 46 -5.69 -13.78 8.37
C SER A 46 -5.97 -14.97 7.45
N VAL A 47 -5.21 -15.08 6.35
CA VAL A 47 -5.29 -16.26 5.45
C VAL A 47 -4.78 -17.52 6.13
N ARG A 48 -3.62 -17.47 6.77
CA ARG A 48 -2.98 -18.63 7.43
C ARG A 48 -3.86 -19.23 8.52
N LEU A 49 -4.58 -18.40 9.27
CA LEU A 49 -5.43 -18.79 10.39
C LEU A 49 -6.92 -18.91 10.02
N GLY A 50 -7.30 -18.57 8.78
CA GLY A 50 -8.71 -18.57 8.35
C GLY A 50 -9.57 -17.55 9.10
N LEU A 51 -9.01 -16.39 9.43
CA LEU A 51 -9.74 -15.31 10.10
C LEU A 51 -10.62 -14.55 9.11
N ASP A 52 -11.79 -14.12 9.60
CA ASP A 52 -12.66 -13.21 8.87
C ASP A 52 -11.93 -11.88 8.59
N PRO A 53 -11.86 -11.40 7.33
CA PRO A 53 -11.28 -10.09 7.00
C PRO A 53 -11.88 -8.90 7.75
N ALA A 54 -13.12 -9.02 8.25
CA ALA A 54 -13.78 -7.99 9.06
C ALA A 54 -13.30 -7.98 10.53
N LEU A 55 -12.62 -9.03 10.99
CA LEU A 55 -12.11 -9.12 12.35
C LEU A 55 -10.97 -8.10 12.56
N PRO A 56 -11.00 -7.25 13.60
CA PRO A 56 -9.88 -6.37 13.91
C PRO A 56 -8.64 -7.17 14.34
N VAL A 57 -7.54 -7.01 13.62
CA VAL A 57 -6.29 -7.75 13.85
C VAL A 57 -5.11 -6.79 13.90
N ALA A 58 -4.29 -6.94 14.94
CA ALA A 58 -2.98 -6.33 15.09
C ALA A 58 -1.92 -7.42 15.24
N LEU A 59 -0.90 -7.37 14.40
CA LEU A 59 0.23 -8.28 14.43
C LEU A 59 1.36 -7.63 15.22
N LEU A 60 1.82 -8.30 16.27
CA LEU A 60 2.92 -7.88 17.13
C LEU A 60 4.24 -8.53 16.71
N GLN A 61 5.30 -7.72 16.75
CA GLN A 61 6.67 -8.22 16.76
C GLN A 61 7.38 -7.60 17.96
N TRP A 62 7.92 -8.47 18.82
CA TRP A 62 8.37 -8.08 20.16
C TRP A 62 7.24 -7.34 20.91
N ASN A 63 7.46 -6.07 21.27
CA ASN A 63 6.56 -5.31 22.15
C ASN A 63 5.65 -4.33 21.40
N SER A 64 5.57 -4.40 20.06
CA SER A 64 4.81 -3.41 19.29
C SER A 64 4.15 -3.98 18.03
N ALA A 65 3.06 -3.34 17.61
CA ALA A 65 2.35 -3.71 16.39
C ALA A 65 3.20 -3.46 15.15
N LEU A 66 3.56 -4.52 14.43
CA LEU A 66 4.24 -4.48 13.14
C LEU A 66 3.26 -4.18 11.99
N ALA A 67 2.06 -4.78 12.03
CA ALA A 67 1.01 -4.59 11.04
C ALA A 67 -0.37 -4.52 11.70
N VAL A 68 -1.27 -3.68 11.16
CA VAL A 68 -2.61 -3.45 11.69
C VAL A 68 -3.58 -3.38 10.52
N ASN A 69 -4.61 -4.23 10.52
CA ASN A 69 -5.61 -4.27 9.45
C ASN A 69 -6.63 -3.12 9.56
N TYR A 70 -7.40 -2.87 8.50
CA TYR A 70 -8.32 -1.74 8.44
C TYR A 70 -9.39 -1.72 9.55
N PRO A 71 -10.04 -2.85 9.91
CA PRO A 71 -10.97 -2.85 11.04
C PRO A 71 -10.31 -2.42 12.36
N ALA A 72 -9.08 -2.86 12.65
CA ALA A 72 -8.36 -2.40 13.85
C ALA A 72 -7.97 -0.91 13.78
N ARG A 73 -7.60 -0.40 12.60
CA ARG A 73 -7.33 1.04 12.40
C ARG A 73 -8.56 1.90 12.65
N ALA A 74 -9.75 1.43 12.28
CA ALA A 74 -11.01 2.12 12.55
C ALA A 74 -11.29 2.29 14.06
N MET A 75 -10.65 1.48 14.91
CA MET A 75 -10.69 1.57 16.37
C MET A 75 -9.57 2.45 16.95
N GLY A 76 -8.77 3.09 16.10
CA GLY A 76 -7.64 3.94 16.52
C GLY A 76 -6.32 3.19 16.78
N VAL A 77 -6.28 1.87 16.55
CA VAL A 77 -5.04 1.07 16.66
C VAL A 77 -4.08 1.44 15.53
N LYS A 78 -2.80 1.60 15.85
CA LYS A 78 -1.74 2.04 14.94
C LYS A 78 -0.54 1.11 15.00
N ARG A 79 0.24 1.11 13.92
CA ARG A 79 1.58 0.50 13.92
C ARG A 79 2.41 1.13 15.02
N GLY A 80 3.14 0.32 15.77
CA GLY A 80 3.95 0.74 16.92
C GLY A 80 3.21 0.77 18.26
N ASP A 81 1.88 0.61 18.29
CA ASP A 81 1.16 0.47 19.56
C ASP A 81 1.62 -0.78 20.31
N SER A 82 1.73 -0.68 21.64
CA SER A 82 1.98 -1.83 22.51
C SER A 82 0.72 -2.71 22.64
N PHE A 83 0.88 -3.90 23.19
CA PHE A 83 -0.25 -4.80 23.47
C PHE A 83 -1.32 -4.13 24.34
N GLU A 84 -0.91 -3.38 25.37
CA GLU A 84 -1.80 -2.68 26.28
C GLU A 84 -2.57 -1.57 25.56
N ALA A 85 -1.88 -0.76 24.75
CA ALA A 85 -2.51 0.31 23.98
C ALA A 85 -3.52 -0.24 22.95
N ILE A 86 -3.24 -1.39 22.34
CA ILE A 86 -4.19 -2.08 21.46
C ILE A 86 -5.44 -2.50 22.25
N GLY A 87 -5.25 -3.08 23.44
CA GLY A 87 -6.34 -3.50 24.32
C GLY A 87 -7.25 -2.34 24.71
N GLU A 88 -6.65 -1.22 25.15
CA GLU A 88 -7.38 0.00 25.54
C GLU A 88 -8.18 0.59 24.38
N LYS A 89 -7.52 0.87 23.25
CA LYS A 89 -8.16 1.51 22.08
C LYS A 89 -9.26 0.65 21.47
N SER A 90 -9.08 -0.67 21.48
CA SER A 90 -10.06 -1.60 20.93
C SER A 90 -11.16 -2.00 21.92
N GLY A 91 -11.06 -1.63 23.19
CA GLY A 91 -11.95 -2.17 24.23
C GLY A 91 -11.95 -3.71 24.25
N GLY A 92 -10.80 -4.32 24.01
CA GLY A 92 -10.61 -5.78 23.98
C GLY A 92 -11.16 -6.53 22.75
N LYS A 93 -11.62 -5.83 21.70
CA LYS A 93 -12.20 -6.47 20.51
C LYS A 93 -11.17 -6.77 19.41
N CYS A 94 -9.95 -6.23 19.51
CA CYS A 94 -8.89 -6.48 18.56
C CYS A 94 -8.11 -7.73 18.92
N VAL A 95 -7.96 -8.64 17.96
CA VAL A 95 -7.09 -9.81 18.09
C VAL A 95 -5.65 -9.38 17.89
N ALA A 96 -4.81 -9.59 18.92
CA ALA A 96 -3.38 -9.37 18.84
C ALA A 96 -2.64 -10.69 18.61
N LEU A 97 -1.92 -10.80 17.50
CA LEU A 97 -1.17 -12.01 17.11
C LEU A 97 0.33 -11.74 17.23
N HIS A 98 1.05 -12.54 18.01
CA HIS A 98 2.52 -12.43 18.11
C HIS A 98 3.19 -13.25 17.00
N LEU A 99 4.14 -12.65 16.28
CA LEU A 99 4.96 -13.38 15.32
C LEU A 99 5.93 -14.30 16.07
N PRO A 100 5.94 -15.62 15.87
CA PRO A 100 6.92 -16.49 16.52
C PRO A 100 8.33 -16.08 16.08
N VAL A 101 9.19 -15.78 17.06
CA VAL A 101 10.60 -15.43 16.82
C VAL A 101 11.44 -16.63 17.22
N ILE A 102 12.23 -17.14 16.28
CA ILE A 102 13.25 -18.16 16.57
C ILE A 102 14.48 -17.39 17.08
N PRO A 103 15.04 -17.75 18.25
CA PRO A 103 16.22 -17.09 18.80
C PRO A 103 17.48 -17.31 17.96
#